data_AF-A0A921B9P3-F1
#
_entry.id   AF-A0A921B9P3-F1
#
_cell.length_a   1.000
_cell.length_b   1.000
_cell.length_c   1.000
_cell.angle_alpha   90.00
_cell.angle_beta   90.00
_cell.angle_gamma   90.00
#
_symmetry.space_group_name_H-M   'P 1'
#
loop_
_entity.id
_entity.type
_entity.pdbx_description
1 polymer ?
#
loop_
_entity_poly.entity_id
_entity_poly.type
_entity_poly.pdbx_seq_one_letter_code
_entity_poly.pdbx_strand_id
1 'polypeptide(L)' 'MAAQRPRVNTISENIANASTTRTPEGGPYRRRIVTLAAVSNDRTFEEELRSQQRSWTPLPR' A
#
# COMPACT_ATOMS: atom_id res chain seq x y z
N MET A 1 -4.29 7.71 -0.88
CA MET A 1 -4.73 6.73 -1.92
C MET A 1 -3.54 6.19 -2.76
N ALA A 2 -2.39 5.83 -2.16
CA ALA A 2 -1.19 5.46 -2.93
C ALA A 2 -0.86 3.94 -2.92
N ALA A 3 -1.42 3.17 -1.99
CA ALA A 3 -1.05 1.76 -1.76
C ALA A 3 -1.73 0.73 -2.67
N GLN A 4 -2.87 1.08 -3.30
CA GLN A 4 -3.61 0.12 -4.16
C GLN A 4 -2.98 -0.01 -5.56
N ARG A 5 -2.42 1.07 -6.10
CA ARG A 5 -1.77 1.07 -7.42
C ARG A 5 -0.61 0.07 -7.54
N PRO A 6 0.36 0.02 -6.61
CA PRO A 6 1.43 -0.98 -6.68
C PRO A 6 0.90 -2.42 -6.58
N ARG A 7 -0.16 -2.66 -5.78
CA ARG A 7 -0.81 -3.97 -5.68
C ARG A 7 -1.39 -4.43 -7.03
N VAL A 8 -2.09 -3.54 -7.74
CA VAL A 8 -2.64 -3.85 -9.07
C VAL A 8 -1.52 -4.14 -10.07
N ASN A 9 -0.46 -3.33 -10.08
CA ASN A 9 0.68 -3.53 -10.97
C ASN A 9 1.36 -4.89 -10.74
N THR A 10 1.59 -5.28 -9.47
CA THR A 10 2.19 -6.58 -9.15
C THR A 10 1.32 -7.75 -9.59
N ILE A 11 -0.01 -7.63 -9.49
CA ILE A 11 -0.93 -8.66 -10.00
C ILE A 11 -0.77 -8.80 -11.52
N SER A 12 -0.77 -7.69 -12.25
CA SER A 12 -0.59 -7.69 -13.72
C SER A 12 0.74 -8.31 -14.13
N GLU A 13 1.84 -7.97 -13.45
CA GLU A 13 3.16 -8.55 -13.71
C GLU A 13 3.18 -10.06 -13.48
N ASN A 14 2.55 -10.54 -12.41
CA ASN A 14 2.47 -11.96 -12.10
C ASN A 14 1.72 -12.74 -13.17
N ILE A 15 0.60 -12.19 -13.66
CA ILE A 15 -0.20 -12.84 -14.72
C ILE A 15 0.58 -12.86 -16.02
N ALA A 16 1.21 -11.75 -16.41
CA ALA A 16 1.96 -11.63 -17.65
C ALA A 16 3.16 -12.61 -17.72
N ASN A 17 3.78 -12.91 -16.57
CA ASN A 17 4.99 -13.73 -16.52
C ASN A 17 4.76 -15.15 -15.93
N ALA A 18 3.51 -15.56 -15.68
CA ALA A 18 3.20 -16.82 -15.01
C ALA A 18 3.79 -18.06 -15.71
N SER A 19 3.94 -18.00 -17.04
CA SER A 19 4.46 -19.11 -17.86
C SER A 19 5.93 -18.92 -18.29
N THR A 20 6.60 -17.86 -17.83
CA THR A 20 7.97 -17.55 -18.24
C THR A 20 8.95 -18.50 -17.53
N THR A 21 9.56 -19.42 -18.28
CA THR A 21 10.52 -20.41 -17.76
C THR A 21 11.99 -20.00 -17.93
N ARG A 22 12.24 -18.93 -18.70
CA ARG A 22 13.57 -18.39 -18.95
C ARG A 22 13.55 -16.88 -18.75
N THR A 23 13.96 -16.44 -17.57
CA THR A 23 14.23 -15.03 -17.29
C THR A 23 15.70 -14.68 -17.61
N PRO A 24 16.05 -13.39 -17.74
CA PRO A 24 17.45 -12.95 -17.91
C PRO A 24 18.38 -13.46 -16.80
N GLU A 25 17.85 -13.73 -15.62
CA GLU A 25 18.57 -14.27 -14.46
C GLU A 25 18.70 -15.80 -14.48
N GLY A 26 18.16 -16.47 -15.51
CA GLY A 26 18.46 -17.88 -15.82
C GLY A 26 17.47 -18.92 -15.30
N GLY A 27 16.23 -18.56 -14.92
CA GLY A 27 15.27 -19.54 -14.42
C GLY A 27 13.80 -19.16 -14.61
N PRO A 28 12.85 -19.95 -14.09
CA PRO A 28 11.43 -19.64 -14.14
C PRO A 28 11.08 -18.40 -13.31
N TYR A 29 10.09 -17.64 -13.78
CA TYR A 29 9.59 -16.49 -13.09
C TYR A 29 9.04 -16.86 -11.70
N ARG A 30 9.35 -16.00 -10.72
CA ARG A 30 8.84 -16.13 -9.36
C ARG A 30 7.85 -15.01 -9.09
N ARG A 31 6.62 -15.39 -8.70
CA ARG A 31 5.55 -14.44 -8.37
C ARG A 31 5.98 -13.48 -7.25
N ARG A 32 5.57 -12.22 -7.37
CA ARG A 32 5.78 -11.15 -6.40
C ARG A 32 4.53 -10.93 -5.55
N ILE A 33 4.71 -10.56 -4.28
CA ILE A 33 3.61 -10.30 -3.34
C ILE A 33 3.84 -8.95 -2.66
N VAL A 34 2.82 -8.08 -2.68
CA VAL A 34 2.86 -6.79 -1.99
C VAL A 34 2.31 -6.97 -0.57
N THR A 35 3.11 -6.57 0.42
CA THR A 35 2.68 -6.48 1.81
C THR A 35 2.47 -5.00 2.15
N LEU A 36 1.30 -4.67 2.69
CA LEU A 36 1.00 -3.32 3.15
C LEU A 36 1.24 -3.23 4.65
N ALA A 37 1.89 -2.16 5.08
CA ALA A 37 2.08 -1.82 6.48
C ALA A 37 1.56 -0.41 6.74
N ALA A 38 1.15 -0.16 7.99
CA ALA A 38 0.89 1.19 8.43
C ALA A 38 2.19 2.00 8.38
N VAL A 39 2.09 3.27 8.01
CA VAL A 39 3.21 4.19 8.17
C VAL A 39 3.37 4.41 9.66
N SER A 40 4.59 4.23 10.19
CA SER A 40 4.89 4.56 11.57
C SER A 40 4.49 6.01 11.84
N ASN A 41 3.64 6.21 12.84
CA ASN A 41 3.29 7.54 13.33
C ASN A 41 3.96 7.70 14.69
N ASP A 42 4.81 8.71 14.82
CA ASP A 42 5.50 8.99 16.08
C ASP A 42 4.57 9.62 17.14
N ARG A 43 3.33 9.94 16.74
CA ARG A 43 2.30 10.49 17.64
C ARG A 43 1.57 9.39 18.38
N THR A 44 1.27 9.65 19.64
CA THR A 44 0.35 8.85 20.44
C THR A 44 -1.07 8.94 19.89
N PHE A 45 -1.90 7.94 20.21
CA PHE A 45 -3.31 7.95 19.85
C PHE A 45 -4.05 9.19 20.38
N GLU A 46 -3.72 9.65 21.59
CA GLU A 46 -4.34 10.82 22.21
C GLU A 46 -4.03 12.12 21.44
N GLU A 47 -2.79 12.29 20.99
CA GLU A 47 -2.39 13.46 20.19
C GLU A 47 -3.12 13.51 18.85
N GLU A 48 -3.27 12.35 18.19
CA GLU A 48 -4.03 12.25 16.95
C GLU A 48 -5.52 12.56 17.17
N LEU A 49 -6.13 12.00 18.21
CA LEU A 49 -7.53 12.24 18.55
C LEU A 49 -7.82 13.73 18.82
N ARG A 50 -6.95 14.39 19.61
CA ARG A 50 -7.07 15.83 19.91
C ARG A 50 -6.83 16.71 18.67
N SER A 51 -6.02 16.26 17.71
CA SER A 51 -5.81 16.98 16.43
C SER A 51 -7.09 16.97 15.60
N GLN A 52 -7.74 15.82 15.47
CA GLN A 52 -8.98 15.69 14.71
C GLN A 52 -10.13 16.48 15.35
N GLN A 53 -10.27 16.44 16.68
CA GLN A 53 -11.30 17.20 17.41
C GLN A 53 -11.19 18.71 17.23
N ARG A 54 -9.97 19.26 17.14
CA ARG A 54 -9.75 20.70 16.91
C ARG A 54 -10.11 21.16 15.50
N SER A 55 -10.07 20.27 14.52
CA SER A 55 -10.46 20.59 13.14
C SER A 55 -11.98 20.61 12.91
N TRP A 56 -12.77 20.16 13.88
CA TRP A 56 -14.22 20.19 13.81
C TRP A 56 -14.78 21.48 14.41
N THR A 57 -14.96 22.51 13.58
CA THR A 57 -15.77 23.68 13.92
C THR A 57 -17.19 23.45 13.42
N PRO A 58 -18.20 23.26 14.30
CA PRO A 58 -19.58 23.15 13.84
C PRO A 58 -20.03 24.49 13.24
N LEU A 59 -20.67 24.46 12.06
CA LEU A 59 -21.27 25.65 11.45
C LEU A 59 -22.43 26.16 12.33
N PRO A 60 -22.58 27.49 12.51
CA PRO A 60 -23.70 28.04 13.25
C PRO A 60 -25.02 27.69 12.57
N ARG A 61 -26.05 27.42 13.39
CA ARG A 61 -27.42 27.11 12.92
C ARG A 61 -28.09 28.31 12.27
#